data_AF-A0A4V2YEZ4-F1
#
_entry.id   AF-A0A4V2YEZ4-F1
#
_cell.length_a   1.000
_cell.length_b   1.000
_cell.length_c   1.000
_cell.angle_alpha   90.00
_cell.angle_beta   90.00
_cell.angle_gamma   90.00
#
_symmetry.space_group_name_H-M   'P 1'
#
loop_
_entity.id
_entity.type
_entity.pdbx_description
1 polymer ?
#
loop_
_entity_poly.entity_id
_entity_poly.type
_entity_poly.pdbx_seq_one_letter_code
_entity_poly.pdbx_strand_id
1 'polypeptide(L)'
;MRRSDRPRCWPAYAVAGLFLGYAAGKAVFAAQDRLGFPGGPPVPASEAASYFMDAATAQWLAAASGVAGAGVVLLTVLPLGRRVPGRLMLLVLAGMAAAVVGGGIIMAVDGFIGIGVGWQWHHGLLGIAVIVLFLETIRSYAASTGRHRFVGGQAGP
;
A
#
# COMPACT_ATOMS: atom_id res chain seq x y z
N MET A 1 -21.98 2.04 -28.81
CA MET A 1 -21.01 1.46 -27.85
C MET A 1 -20.33 2.59 -27.09
N ARG A 2 -20.64 2.78 -25.80
CA ARG A 2 -20.01 3.83 -24.98
C ARG A 2 -18.59 3.38 -24.59
N ARG A 3 -17.62 4.31 -24.65
CA ARG A 3 -16.20 4.17 -24.24
C ARG A 3 -15.99 3.87 -22.74
N SER A 4 -17.03 3.50 -21.99
CA SER A 4 -17.08 3.54 -20.52
C SER A 4 -16.70 2.23 -19.80
N ASP A 5 -16.49 1.12 -20.50
CA ASP A 5 -16.34 -0.19 -19.83
C ASP A 5 -14.92 -0.70 -19.63
N ARG A 6 -13.89 0.06 -20.03
CA ARG A 6 -12.52 -0.34 -19.69
C ARG A 6 -12.32 -0.19 -18.18
N PRO A 7 -11.87 -1.25 -17.47
CA PRO A 7 -11.51 -1.15 -16.07
C PRO A 7 -10.54 0.01 -15.85
N ARG A 8 -10.78 0.83 -14.83
CA ARG A 8 -9.91 1.97 -14.51
C ARG A 8 -8.60 1.43 -13.95
N CYS A 9 -7.52 1.50 -14.73
CA CYS A 9 -6.19 1.06 -14.29
C CYS A 9 -5.42 2.14 -13.50
N TRP A 10 -5.84 3.41 -13.60
CA TRP A 10 -5.13 4.53 -12.97
C TRP A 10 -4.96 4.41 -11.44
N PRO A 11 -5.90 3.86 -10.66
CA PRO A 11 -5.71 3.74 -9.21
C PRO A 11 -4.52 2.85 -8.87
N ALA A 12 -4.35 1.73 -9.60
CA ALA A 12 -3.23 0.82 -9.39
C ALA A 12 -1.87 1.51 -9.67
N TYR A 13 -1.76 2.30 -10.73
CA TYR A 13 -0.53 3.05 -11.02
C TYR A 13 -0.24 4.11 -9.95
N ALA A 14 -1.27 4.82 -9.48
CA ALA A 14 -1.11 5.82 -8.44
C ALA A 14 -0.68 5.20 -7.10
N VAL A 15 -1.31 4.09 -6.69
CA VAL A 15 -0.90 3.33 -5.49
C VAL A 15 0.51 2.77 -5.65
N ALA A 16 0.87 2.21 -6.81
CA ALA A 16 2.21 1.72 -7.05
C ALA A 16 3.25 2.84 -6.93
N GLY A 17 2.96 4.02 -7.48
CA GLY A 17 3.81 5.20 -7.31
C GLY A 17 3.97 5.62 -5.85
N LEU A 18 2.89 5.61 -5.06
CA LEU A 18 2.95 5.90 -3.63
C LEU A 18 3.79 4.88 -2.86
N PHE A 19 3.65 3.59 -3.14
CA PHE A 19 4.45 2.55 -2.51
C PHE A 19 5.93 2.61 -2.89
N LEU A 20 6.25 2.94 -4.14
CA LEU A 20 7.63 3.17 -4.57
C LEU A 20 8.22 4.43 -3.93
N GLY A 21 7.45 5.52 -3.82
CA GLY A 21 7.85 6.74 -3.13
C GLY A 21 8.11 6.48 -1.64
N TYR A 22 7.23 5.73 -0.98
CA TYR A 22 7.42 5.26 0.38
C TYR A 22 8.69 4.42 0.50
N ALA A 23 8.89 3.44 -0.39
CA ALA A 23 10.07 2.58 -0.38
C ALA A 23 11.38 3.37 -0.55
N ALA A 24 11.39 4.32 -1.49
CA ALA A 24 12.53 5.20 -1.70
C ALA A 24 12.84 6.05 -0.47
N GLY A 25 11.82 6.66 0.15
CA GLY A 25 11.99 7.41 1.40
C GLY A 25 12.57 6.56 2.51
N LYS A 26 12.09 5.33 2.66
CA LYS A 26 12.58 4.37 3.66
C LYS A 26 14.02 3.92 3.40
N ALA A 27 14.38 3.66 2.15
CA ALA A 27 15.75 3.34 1.77
C ALA A 27 16.72 4.51 2.02
N VAL A 28 16.30 5.76 1.72
CA VAL A 28 17.10 6.96 2.01
C VAL A 28 17.31 7.13 3.52
N PHE A 29 16.28 6.97 4.34
CA PHE A 29 16.43 7.05 5.80
C PHE A 29 17.34 5.96 6.35
N ALA A 30 17.24 4.73 5.83
CA ALA A 30 18.14 3.65 6.19
C ALA A 30 19.60 3.95 5.79
N ALA A 31 19.83 4.50 4.60
CA ALA A 31 21.17 4.85 4.12
C ALA A 31 21.81 6.04 4.85
N GLN A 32 21.01 6.87 5.52
CA GLN A 32 21.46 8.04 6.29
C GLN A 32 21.56 7.78 7.80
N ASP A 33 21.36 6.54 8.26
CA ASP A 33 21.23 6.20 9.69
C ASP A 33 20.21 7.08 10.43
N ARG A 34 19.17 7.55 9.72
CA ARG A 34 18.04 8.30 10.29
C ARG A 34 17.00 7.32 10.81
N LEU A 35 17.37 6.71 11.94
CA LEU A 35 16.75 5.51 12.48
C LEU A 35 15.49 5.77 13.32
N GLY A 36 15.14 7.01 13.63
CA GLY A 36 13.85 7.30 14.26
C GLY A 36 12.70 6.87 13.36
N PHE A 37 11.75 6.08 13.85
CA PHE A 37 10.55 5.77 13.07
C PHE A 37 9.65 7.02 13.04
N PRO A 38 9.26 7.58 11.87
CA PRO A 38 9.29 7.00 10.53
C PRO A 38 10.38 7.58 9.59
N GLY A 39 11.32 8.37 10.11
CA GLY A 39 12.45 9.03 9.45
C GLY A 39 13.07 10.13 10.32
N GLY A 40 12.87 10.02 11.64
CA GLY A 40 13.20 11.03 12.64
C GLY A 40 14.70 11.13 12.91
N PRO A 41 15.11 12.08 13.77
CA PRO A 41 16.49 12.17 14.24
C PRO A 41 16.94 10.86 14.92
N PRO A 42 18.25 10.63 15.07
CA PRO A 42 18.78 9.47 15.79
C PRO A 42 18.12 9.34 17.16
N VAL A 43 17.59 8.14 17.45
CA VAL A 43 16.98 7.82 18.74
C VAL A 43 18.08 7.45 19.72
N PRO A 44 18.04 7.91 20.99
CA PRO A 44 19.00 7.48 22.00
C PRO A 44 19.08 5.95 22.12
N ALA A 45 20.28 5.40 22.32
CA ALA A 45 20.49 3.95 22.38
C ALA A 45 19.64 3.25 23.46
N SER A 46 19.32 3.96 24.55
CA SER A 46 18.44 3.47 25.62
C SER A 46 17.00 3.26 25.19
N GLU A 47 16.48 4.08 24.28
CA GLU A 47 15.13 3.94 23.74
C GLU A 47 15.11 2.90 22.60
N ALA A 48 16.14 2.88 21.75
CA ALA A 48 16.29 1.84 20.72
C ALA A 48 16.35 0.41 21.29
N ALA A 49 16.90 0.23 22.50
CA ALA A 49 16.93 -1.06 23.19
C ALA A 49 15.53 -1.61 23.56
N SER A 50 14.49 -0.75 23.58
CA SER A 50 13.11 -1.16 23.83
C SER A 50 12.36 -1.58 22.56
N TYR A 51 12.95 -1.36 21.38
CA TYR A 51 12.29 -1.66 20.11
C TYR A 51 12.32 -3.16 19.83
N PHE A 52 11.22 -3.68 19.29
CA PHE A 52 11.11 -5.09 18.89
C PHE A 52 12.11 -5.47 17.79
N MET A 53 12.51 -4.50 16.97
CA MET A 53 13.42 -4.68 15.85
C MET A 53 14.36 -3.49 15.76
N ASP A 54 15.62 -3.74 15.40
CA ASP A 54 16.56 -2.68 15.08
C ASP A 54 15.99 -1.77 13.98
N ALA A 55 16.19 -0.48 14.15
CA ALA A 55 15.59 0.52 13.29
C ALA A 55 16.08 0.42 11.84
N ALA A 56 17.36 0.12 11.58
CA ALA A 56 17.87 0.00 10.22
C ALA A 56 17.19 -1.19 9.51
N THR A 57 17.09 -2.31 10.23
CA THR A 57 16.35 -3.49 9.76
C THR A 57 14.89 -3.15 9.46
N ALA A 58 14.22 -2.40 10.34
CA ALA A 58 12.84 -1.98 10.15
C ALA A 58 12.67 -1.07 8.92
N GLN A 59 13.58 -0.12 8.68
CA GLN A 59 13.53 0.76 7.51
C GLN A 59 13.76 -0.04 6.20
N TRP A 60 14.72 -0.98 6.18
CA TRP A 60 14.94 -1.84 5.01
C TRP A 60 13.78 -2.77 4.73
N LEU A 61 13.17 -3.35 5.77
CA LEU A 61 11.98 -4.18 5.63
C LEU A 61 10.79 -3.36 5.11
N ALA A 62 10.64 -2.14 5.61
CA ALA A 62 9.65 -1.19 5.10
C ALA A 62 9.89 -0.86 3.62
N ALA A 63 11.13 -0.59 3.21
CA ALA A 63 11.48 -0.35 1.82
C ALA A 63 11.15 -1.56 0.93
N ALA A 64 11.58 -2.77 1.31
CA ALA A 64 11.29 -4.00 0.60
C ALA A 64 9.77 -4.26 0.48
N SER A 65 9.02 -4.02 1.56
CA SER A 65 7.55 -4.18 1.55
C SER A 65 6.86 -3.19 0.62
N GLY A 66 7.37 -1.95 0.50
CA GLY A 66 6.86 -0.97 -0.46
C GLY A 66 7.11 -1.41 -1.90
N VAL A 67 8.30 -1.91 -2.21
CA VAL A 67 8.60 -2.46 -3.55
C VAL A 67 7.71 -3.67 -3.87
N ALA A 68 7.58 -4.61 -2.92
CA ALA A 68 6.73 -5.79 -3.08
C ALA A 68 5.26 -5.39 -3.27
N GLY A 69 4.75 -4.46 -2.46
CA GLY A 69 3.40 -3.94 -2.55
C GLY A 69 3.12 -3.26 -3.89
N ALA A 70 4.06 -2.46 -4.39
CA ALA A 70 3.96 -1.86 -5.73
C ALA A 70 3.88 -2.94 -6.81
N GLY A 71 4.71 -3.98 -6.72
CA GLY A 71 4.67 -5.12 -7.63
C GLY A 71 3.30 -5.84 -7.63
N VAL A 72 2.77 -6.14 -6.45
CA VAL A 72 1.44 -6.77 -6.31
C VAL A 72 0.34 -5.91 -6.92
N VAL A 73 0.35 -4.60 -6.64
CA VAL A 73 -0.64 -3.68 -7.20
C VAL A 73 -0.54 -3.61 -8.72
N LEU A 74 0.67 -3.55 -9.29
CA LEU A 74 0.86 -3.56 -10.73
C LEU A 74 0.39 -4.88 -11.37
N LEU A 75 0.55 -6.02 -10.71
CA LEU A 75 0.01 -7.30 -11.18
C LEU A 75 -1.53 -7.25 -11.35
N THR A 76 -2.25 -6.39 -10.64
CA THR A 76 -3.71 -6.25 -10.83
C THR A 76 -4.10 -5.72 -12.22
N VAL A 77 -3.18 -5.02 -12.90
CA VAL A 77 -3.43 -4.40 -14.22
C VAL A 77 -2.54 -4.95 -15.34
N LEU A 78 -1.42 -5.59 -15.00
CA LEU A 78 -0.49 -6.16 -15.98
C LEU A 78 -0.93 -7.56 -16.46
N PRO A 79 -0.59 -7.95 -17.71
CA PRO A 79 -0.92 -9.27 -18.25
C PRO A 79 -0.42 -10.43 -17.37
N LEU A 80 0.74 -10.27 -16.73
CA LEU A 80 1.35 -11.29 -15.89
C LEU A 80 0.46 -11.69 -14.70
N GLY A 81 -0.28 -10.73 -14.13
CA GLY A 81 -1.16 -11.02 -13.00
C GLY A 81 -2.42 -11.79 -13.36
N ARG A 82 -2.75 -11.94 -14.65
CA ARG A 82 -3.83 -12.83 -15.11
C ARG A 82 -3.56 -14.31 -14.83
N ARG A 83 -2.29 -14.67 -14.55
CA ARG A 83 -1.90 -16.03 -14.16
C ARG A 83 -2.19 -16.35 -12.70
N VAL A 84 -2.46 -15.33 -11.87
CA VAL A 84 -2.73 -15.52 -10.44
C VAL A 84 -4.21 -15.83 -10.24
N PRO A 85 -4.57 -16.87 -9.44
CA PRO A 85 -5.96 -17.14 -9.10
C PRO A 85 -6.61 -15.91 -8.45
N GLY A 86 -7.74 -15.44 -8.99
CA GLY A 86 -8.36 -14.19 -8.53
C GLY A 86 -8.71 -14.17 -7.03
N ARG A 87 -9.08 -15.32 -6.44
CA ARG A 87 -9.32 -15.43 -4.99
C ARG A 87 -8.05 -15.18 -4.18
N LEU A 88 -6.92 -15.71 -4.63
CA LEU A 88 -5.62 -15.49 -3.98
C LEU A 88 -5.22 -14.01 -4.07
N MET A 89 -5.36 -13.39 -5.24
CA MET A 89 -5.06 -11.96 -5.39
C MET A 89 -5.95 -11.10 -4.48
N LEU A 90 -7.25 -11.40 -4.37
CA LEU A 90 -8.14 -10.67 -3.47
C LEU A 90 -7.77 -10.85 -1.99
N LEU A 91 -7.32 -12.04 -1.58
CA LEU A 91 -6.82 -12.27 -0.21
C LEU A 91 -5.56 -11.45 0.08
N VAL A 92 -4.61 -11.44 -0.87
CA VAL A 92 -3.39 -10.62 -0.76
C VAL A 92 -3.75 -9.13 -0.67
N LEU A 93 -4.63 -8.66 -1.55
CA LEU A 93 -5.10 -7.27 -1.54
C LEU A 93 -5.86 -6.93 -0.25
N ALA A 94 -6.65 -7.84 0.31
CA ALA A 94 -7.32 -7.63 1.59
C ALA A 94 -6.32 -7.50 2.75
N GLY A 95 -5.29 -8.36 2.79
CA GLY A 95 -4.20 -8.23 3.77
C GLY A 95 -3.47 -6.91 3.65
N MET A 96 -3.14 -6.49 2.43
CA MET A 96 -2.55 -5.17 2.17
C MET A 96 -3.48 -4.03 2.57
N ALA A 97 -4.79 -4.16 2.34
CA ALA A 97 -5.77 -3.16 2.73
C ALA A 97 -5.80 -2.97 4.24
N ALA A 98 -5.74 -4.06 5.02
CA ALA A 98 -5.66 -3.97 6.47
C ALA A 98 -4.42 -3.18 6.93
N ALA A 99 -3.26 -3.43 6.30
CA ALA A 99 -2.03 -2.68 6.59
C ALA A 99 -2.14 -1.19 6.20
N VAL A 100 -2.66 -0.88 5.01
CA VAL A 100 -2.86 0.50 4.53
C VAL A 100 -3.86 1.26 5.39
N VAL A 101 -4.97 0.62 5.77
CA VAL A 101 -5.97 1.21 6.66
C VAL A 101 -5.39 1.46 8.04
N GLY A 102 -4.68 0.49 8.62
CA GLY A 102 -3.99 0.66 9.90
C GLY A 102 -3.03 1.86 9.88
N GLY A 103 -2.13 1.91 8.89
CA GLY A 103 -1.19 3.03 8.74
C GLY A 103 -1.87 4.37 8.50
N GLY A 104 -2.87 4.41 7.62
CA GLY A 104 -3.61 5.64 7.29
C GLY A 104 -4.44 6.16 8.47
N ILE A 105 -5.04 5.28 9.28
CA ILE A 105 -5.75 5.67 10.51
C ILE A 105 -4.76 6.25 11.52
N ILE A 106 -3.60 5.62 11.74
CA ILE A 106 -2.57 6.16 12.65
C ILE A 106 -2.12 7.55 12.20
N MET A 107 -1.85 7.74 10.89
CA MET A 107 -1.48 9.04 10.34
C MET A 107 -2.59 10.09 10.49
N ALA A 108 -3.86 9.70 10.32
CA ALA A 108 -5.00 10.61 10.47
C ALA A 108 -5.21 11.01 11.94
N VAL A 109 -5.21 10.05 12.85
CA VAL A 109 -5.37 10.30 14.29
C VAL A 109 -4.25 11.19 14.80
N ASP A 110 -2.98 10.87 14.49
CA ASP A 110 -1.85 11.71 14.90
C ASP A 110 -1.91 13.09 14.23
N GLY A 111 -2.16 13.13 12.91
CA GLY A 111 -2.18 14.38 12.15
C GLY A 111 -3.28 15.38 12.52
N PHE A 112 -4.46 14.89 12.95
CA PHE A 112 -5.60 15.76 13.29
C PHE A 112 -5.80 15.95 14.79
N ILE A 113 -5.39 14.99 15.61
CA ILE A 113 -5.65 14.99 17.06
C ILE A 113 -4.34 15.22 17.85
N GLY A 114 -3.18 14.99 17.24
CA GLY A 114 -1.86 15.17 17.88
C GLY A 114 -1.46 14.02 18.80
N ILE A 115 -2.07 12.84 18.64
CA ILE A 115 -1.77 11.64 19.43
C ILE A 115 -0.83 10.76 18.61
N GLY A 116 0.49 10.94 18.76
CA GLY A 116 1.47 10.11 18.08
C GLY A 116 2.84 10.74 17.87
N VAL A 117 3.40 10.51 16.69
CA VAL A 117 4.81 10.74 16.31
C VAL A 117 5.03 12.17 15.77
N GLY A 118 4.00 13.01 15.79
CA GLY A 118 4.07 14.41 15.35
C GLY A 118 3.75 14.60 13.86
N TRP A 119 2.94 13.72 13.28
CA TRP A 119 2.42 13.93 11.93
C TRP A 119 1.65 15.25 11.84
N GLN A 120 1.80 15.95 10.72
CA GLN A 120 1.05 17.18 10.44
C GLN A 120 -0.31 16.86 9.79
N TRP A 121 -1.28 17.76 9.86
CA TRP A 121 -2.64 17.57 9.31
C TRP A 121 -2.68 17.09 7.86
N HIS A 122 -1.75 17.55 7.02
CA HIS A 122 -1.67 17.14 5.61
C HIS A 122 -1.25 15.67 5.45
N HIS A 123 -0.49 15.10 6.38
CA HIS A 123 -0.21 13.67 6.42
C HIS A 123 -1.45 12.86 6.78
N GLY A 124 -2.32 13.40 7.66
CA GLY A 124 -3.62 12.79 7.94
C GLY A 124 -4.51 12.72 6.70
N LEU A 125 -4.57 13.82 5.92
CA LEU A 125 -5.27 13.83 4.63
C LEU A 125 -4.65 12.85 3.63
N LEU A 126 -3.32 12.79 3.57
CA LEU A 126 -2.62 11.81 2.73
C LEU A 126 -3.01 10.38 3.11
N GLY A 127 -3.02 10.04 4.40
CA GLY A 127 -3.44 8.72 4.89
C GLY A 127 -4.85 8.34 4.43
N ILE A 128 -5.81 9.26 4.57
CA ILE A 128 -7.19 9.06 4.07
C ILE A 128 -7.22 8.87 2.55
N ALA A 129 -6.48 9.70 1.81
CA ALA A 129 -6.42 9.61 0.36
C ALA A 129 -5.83 8.26 -0.11
N VAL A 130 -4.77 7.78 0.54
CA VAL A 130 -4.17 6.47 0.24
C VAL A 130 -5.15 5.34 0.51
N ILE A 131 -5.90 5.37 1.63
CA ILE A 131 -6.94 4.39 1.93
C ILE A 131 -7.98 4.33 0.81
N VAL A 132 -8.57 5.48 0.46
CA VAL A 132 -9.60 5.56 -0.59
C VAL A 132 -9.07 5.04 -1.92
N LEU A 133 -7.86 5.46 -2.30
CA LEU A 133 -7.23 5.05 -3.54
C LEU A 133 -6.92 3.54 -3.59
N PHE A 134 -6.52 2.96 -2.45
CA PHE A 134 -6.28 1.52 -2.34
C PHE A 134 -7.57 0.72 -2.47
N LEU A 135 -8.65 1.15 -1.80
CA LEU A 135 -9.98 0.54 -1.95
C LEU A 135 -10.50 0.63 -3.38
N GLU A 136 -10.27 1.76 -4.07
CA GLU A 136 -10.60 1.92 -5.48
C GLU A 136 -9.81 0.98 -6.41
N THR A 137 -8.56 0.67 -6.05
CA THR A 137 -7.75 -0.35 -6.75
C THR A 137 -8.39 -1.74 -6.60
N ILE A 138 -8.76 -2.12 -5.38
CA ILE A 138 -9.42 -3.42 -5.10
C ILE A 138 -10.75 -3.51 -5.84
N ARG A 139 -11.57 -2.45 -5.76
CA ARG A 139 -12.87 -2.38 -6.45
C ARG A 139 -12.72 -2.52 -7.96
N SER A 140 -11.73 -1.84 -8.55
CA SER A 140 -11.44 -1.91 -9.98
C SER A 140 -10.98 -3.31 -10.41
N TYR A 141 -10.17 -3.97 -9.60
CA TYR A 141 -9.73 -5.36 -9.85
C TYR A 141 -10.86 -6.38 -9.70
N ALA A 142 -11.68 -6.27 -8.66
CA ALA A 142 -12.84 -7.16 -8.46
C ALA A 142 -13.85 -7.03 -9.61
N ALA A 143 -14.12 -5.80 -10.08
CA ALA A 143 -15.03 -5.56 -11.19
C ALA A 143 -14.50 -6.07 -12.55
N SER A 144 -13.18 -6.09 -12.75
CA SER A 144 -12.58 -6.61 -14.00
C SER A 144 -12.55 -8.13 -14.03
N THR A 145 -12.28 -8.77 -12.89
CA THR A 145 -12.20 -10.23 -12.77
C THR A 145 -13.57 -10.90 -12.66
N GLY A 146 -14.56 -10.25 -12.03
CA GLY A 146 -15.95 -10.72 -12.00
C GLY A 146 -16.59 -10.80 -13.38
N ARG A 147 -16.33 -9.82 -14.26
CA ARG A 147 -16.82 -9.81 -15.65
C ARG A 147 -16.23 -10.95 -16.49
N HIS A 148 -14.98 -11.34 -16.25
CA HIS A 148 -14.35 -12.46 -16.94
C HIS A 148 -14.99 -13.81 -16.61
N ARG A 149 -15.46 -14.02 -15.37
CA ARG A 149 -16.19 -15.24 -15.00
C ARG A 149 -17.54 -15.37 -15.71
N PHE A 150 -18.24 -14.25 -15.92
CA PHE A 150 -19.54 -14.27 -16.60
C PHE A 150 -19.42 -14.49 -18.11
N VAL A 151 -18.39 -13.93 -18.77
CA VAL A 151 -18.19 -14.11 -20.22
C VAL A 151 -17.57 -15.47 -20.55
N GLY A 152 -16.77 -16.04 -19.65
CA GLY A 152 -16.24 -17.40 -19.77
C GLY A 152 -17.18 -18.50 -19.29
N GLY A 153 -18.38 -18.15 -18.81
CA GLY A 153 -19.43 -19.08 -18.46
C GLY A 153 -20.01 -19.72 -19.72
N GLN A 154 -19.33 -20.76 -20.23
CA GLN A 154 -20.01 -21.85 -20.89
C GLN A 154 -21.20 -22.26 -20.01
N ALA A 155 -22.39 -21.88 -20.45
CA ALA A 155 -23.54 -22.72 -20.26
C ALA A 155 -23.27 -24.02 -21.02
N GLY A 156 -23.27 -25.14 -20.30
CA GLY A 156 -23.38 -26.43 -20.93
C GLY A 156 -22.99 -27.58 -20.02
N PRO A 157 -23.64 -28.73 -20.18
CA PRO A 157 -25.09 -28.96 -20.25
C PRO A 157 -25.75 -29.04 -18.87
#